data_AF-D1CSV4-F1
#
_entry.id   AF-D1CSV4-F1
#
_cell.length_a   1.000
_cell.length_b   1.000
_cell.length_c   1.000
_cell.angle_alpha   90.00
_cell.angle_beta   90.00
_cell.angle_gamma   90.00
#
_symmetry.space_group_name_H-M   'P 1'
#
loop_
_entity.id
_entity.type
_entity.pdbx_description
1 polymer ?
#
loop_
_entity_poly.entity_id
_entity_poly.type
_entity_poly.pdbx_seq_one_letter_code
_entity_poly.pdbx_strand_id
1 'polypeptide(L)'
;ENAADDDTEYLLRSAERDGAVNKLGNLTLLTQSLNATVSNGPFSIKMPAVRSHSSLALNRELNVFDTWNEETIKLRGAALFEVARQVWVSPKI
;
A
#
# COMPACT_ATOMS: atom_id res chain seq x y z
N GLU A 1 -32.22 1.08 -15.05
CA GLU A 1 -31.11 0.96 -14.06
C GLU A 1 -30.99 2.27 -13.32
N ASN A 2 -30.86 2.22 -11.99
CA ASN A 2 -31.03 3.38 -11.10
C ASN A 2 -29.71 4.14 -10.93
N ALA A 3 -29.58 5.29 -11.58
CA ALA A 3 -28.41 6.17 -11.46
C ALA A 3 -28.03 6.55 -10.02
N ALA A 4 -29.01 6.61 -9.10
CA ALA A 4 -28.75 6.91 -7.69
C ALA A 4 -28.01 5.78 -6.92
N ASP A 5 -28.13 4.53 -7.38
CA ASP A 5 -27.42 3.38 -6.81
C ASP A 5 -25.95 3.39 -7.25
N ASP A 6 -25.71 3.73 -8.53
CA ASP A 6 -24.38 3.89 -9.14
C ASP A 6 -23.58 5.04 -8.49
N ASP A 7 -24.21 6.19 -8.25
CA ASP A 7 -23.59 7.32 -7.54
C ASP A 7 -23.18 6.95 -6.10
N THR A 8 -24.01 6.17 -5.40
CA THR A 8 -23.73 5.74 -4.03
C THR A 8 -22.56 4.76 -3.99
N GLU A 9 -22.53 3.78 -4.89
CA GLU A 9 -21.42 2.83 -5.00
C GLU A 9 -20.10 3.54 -5.31
N TYR A 10 -20.10 4.48 -6.25
CA TYR A 10 -18.91 5.26 -6.60
C TYR A 10 -18.35 6.02 -5.37
N LEU A 11 -19.22 6.70 -4.63
CA LEU A 11 -18.82 7.44 -3.42
C LEU A 11 -18.20 6.53 -2.35
N LEU A 12 -18.78 5.34 -2.14
CA LEU A 12 -18.24 4.36 -1.19
C LEU A 12 -16.85 3.87 -1.62
N ARG A 13 -16.64 3.60 -2.91
CA ARG A 13 -15.34 3.16 -3.46
C ARG A 13 -14.28 4.26 -3.37
N SER A 14 -14.66 5.51 -3.63
CA SER A 14 -13.75 6.65 -3.48
C SER A 14 -13.31 6.80 -2.03
N ALA A 15 -14.25 6.74 -1.09
CA ALA A 15 -13.94 6.83 0.34
C ALA A 15 -13.04 5.69 0.82
N GLU A 16 -13.28 4.46 0.34
CA GLU A 16 -12.42 3.31 0.65
C GLU A 16 -10.97 3.54 0.17
N ARG A 17 -10.82 4.04 -1.06
CA ARG A 17 -9.53 4.35 -1.67
C ARG A 17 -8.79 5.47 -0.95
N ASP A 18 -9.48 6.57 -0.63
CA ASP A 18 -8.90 7.69 0.12
C ASP A 18 -8.43 7.24 1.51
N GLY A 19 -9.22 6.35 2.15
CA GLY A 19 -8.86 5.73 3.42
C GLY A 19 -7.61 4.86 3.34
N ALA A 20 -7.31 4.25 2.19
CA ALA A 20 -6.17 3.35 2.00
C ALA A 20 -4.83 4.08 1.81
N VAL A 21 -4.84 5.33 1.31
CA VAL A 21 -3.62 6.09 0.95
C VAL A 21 -2.60 6.14 2.09
N ASN A 22 -3.05 6.48 3.30
CA ASN A 22 -2.17 6.68 4.46
C ASN A 22 -2.06 5.44 5.37
N LYS A 23 -2.45 4.26 4.89
CA LYS A 23 -2.29 3.01 5.66
C LYS A 23 -0.86 2.50 5.54
N LEU A 24 -0.34 1.95 6.64
CA LEU A 24 1.02 1.41 6.71
C LEU A 24 1.31 0.41 5.58
N GLY A 25 0.33 -0.44 5.24
CA GLY A 25 0.44 -1.39 4.13
C GLY A 25 0.57 -0.76 2.74
N ASN A 26 0.17 0.50 2.55
CA ASN A 26 0.37 1.22 1.28
C ASN A 26 1.75 1.90 1.20
N LEU A 27 2.31 2.27 2.35
CA LEU A 27 3.54 3.04 2.41
C LEU A 27 4.76 2.14 2.27
N THR A 28 5.78 2.64 1.57
CA THR A 28 7.09 2.02 1.53
C THR A 28 8.19 3.08 1.43
N LEU A 29 9.43 2.67 1.65
CA LEU A 29 10.59 3.55 1.60
C LEU A 29 11.22 3.53 0.22
N LEU A 30 11.34 4.70 -0.40
CA LEU A 30 12.01 4.93 -1.68
C LEU A 30 13.05 6.03 -1.52
N THR A 31 14.05 6.07 -2.40
CA THR A 31 14.93 7.25 -2.50
C THR A 31 14.14 8.44 -3.04
N GLN A 32 14.60 9.66 -2.71
CA GLN A 32 13.94 10.88 -3.20
C GLN A 32 13.87 10.92 -4.73
N SER A 33 14.96 10.52 -5.42
CA SER A 33 15.02 10.46 -6.87
C SER A 33 14.00 9.49 -7.45
N LEU A 34 13.94 8.26 -6.92
CA LEU A 34 12.98 7.25 -7.38
C LEU A 34 11.53 7.71 -7.13
N ASN A 35 11.24 8.27 -5.95
CA ASN A 35 9.91 8.75 -5.62
C ASN A 35 9.45 9.87 -6.56
N ALA A 36 10.35 10.79 -6.92
CA ALA A 36 10.05 11.84 -7.90
C ALA A 36 9.75 11.28 -9.29
N THR A 37 10.42 10.19 -9.70
CA THR A 37 10.21 9.53 -11.00
C THR A 37 8.90 8.74 -11.06
N VAL A 38 8.55 7.97 -10.02
CA VAL A 38 7.39 7.06 -10.08
C VAL A 38 6.12 7.64 -9.47
N SER A 39 6.22 8.52 -8.47
CA SER A 39 5.14 9.28 -7.83
C SER A 39 3.83 8.47 -7.66
N ASN A 40 2.70 9.03 -8.11
CA ASN A 40 1.36 8.43 -8.13
C ASN A 40 1.06 7.67 -9.43
N GLY A 41 2.09 7.22 -10.16
CA GLY A 41 1.91 6.42 -11.37
C GLY A 41 1.22 5.07 -11.10
N PRO A 42 0.62 4.46 -12.12
CA PRO A 42 -0.07 3.18 -11.98
C PRO A 42 0.89 2.09 -11.53
N PHE A 43 0.38 1.13 -10.74
CA PHE A 43 1.18 0.05 -10.16
C PHE A 43 2.00 -0.73 -11.19
N SER A 44 1.40 -1.05 -12.35
CA SER A 44 2.05 -1.78 -13.45
C SER A 44 3.32 -1.09 -13.99
N ILE A 45 3.42 0.24 -13.87
CA ILE A 45 4.57 1.03 -14.33
C ILE A 45 5.52 1.34 -13.16
N LYS A 46 4.96 1.71 -12.01
CA LYS A 46 5.72 2.08 -10.81
C LYS A 46 6.49 0.90 -10.22
N MET A 47 5.87 -0.27 -10.17
CA MET A 47 6.42 -1.42 -9.45
C MET A 47 7.70 -1.99 -10.05
N PRO A 48 7.83 -2.18 -11.37
CA PRO A 48 9.10 -2.59 -11.95
C PRO A 48 10.27 -1.72 -11.46
N ALA A 49 10.10 -0.39 -11.40
CA ALA A 49 11.11 0.53 -10.91
C ALA A 49 11.36 0.37 -9.38
N VAL A 50 10.31 0.28 -8.57
CA VAL A 50 10.42 0.02 -7.12
C VAL A 50 11.16 -1.29 -6.83
N ARG A 51 10.88 -2.34 -7.61
CA ARG A 51 11.50 -3.67 -7.49
C ARG A 51 12.96 -3.66 -7.94
N SER A 52 13.31 -2.83 -8.93
CA SER A 52 14.69 -2.70 -9.44
C SER A 52 15.65 -2.04 -8.44
N HIS A 53 15.13 -1.37 -7.41
CA HIS A 53 15.92 -0.69 -6.37
C HIS A 53 15.72 -1.34 -4.98
N SER A 54 15.60 -2.67 -4.95
CA SER A 54 15.24 -3.49 -3.77
C SER A 54 16.35 -3.66 -2.71
N SER A 55 17.26 -2.71 -2.55
CA SER A 55 18.26 -2.77 -1.48
C SER A 55 17.61 -2.78 -0.09
N LEU A 56 16.40 -2.22 0.01
CA LEU A 56 15.58 -2.23 1.22
C LEU A 56 14.74 -3.51 1.31
N ALA A 57 14.88 -4.24 2.43
CA ALA A 57 14.12 -5.46 2.69
C ALA A 57 12.60 -5.27 2.59
N LEU A 58 12.11 -4.11 3.02
CA LEU A 58 10.69 -3.73 2.99
C LEU A 58 10.10 -3.67 1.57
N ASN A 59 10.92 -3.47 0.54
CA ASN A 59 10.45 -3.44 -0.85
C ASN A 59 10.41 -4.84 -1.49
N ARG A 60 11.14 -5.81 -0.94
CA ARG A 60 11.20 -7.18 -1.51
C ARG A 60 9.89 -7.93 -1.37
N GLU A 61 9.17 -7.73 -0.27
CA GLU A 61 7.84 -8.33 -0.05
C GLU A 61 6.81 -7.83 -1.08
N LEU A 62 7.00 -6.65 -1.69
CA LEU A 62 6.10 -6.14 -2.72
C LEU A 62 6.17 -6.92 -4.05
N ASN A 63 7.14 -7.84 -4.18
CA ASN A 63 7.24 -8.73 -5.34
C ASN A 63 6.11 -9.78 -5.40
N VAL A 64 5.49 -10.12 -4.26
CA VAL A 64 4.49 -11.19 -4.19
C VAL A 64 3.09 -10.76 -4.64
N PHE A 65 2.89 -9.45 -4.85
CA PHE A 65 1.62 -8.89 -5.26
C PHE A 65 1.60 -8.59 -6.76
N ASP A 66 0.64 -9.18 -7.47
CA ASP A 66 0.40 -8.90 -8.89
C ASP A 66 -0.56 -7.71 -9.09
N THR A 67 -1.38 -7.45 -8.09
CA THR A 67 -2.34 -6.33 -8.05
C THR A 67 -2.09 -5.44 -6.83
N TRP A 68 -2.58 -4.21 -6.89
CA TRP A 68 -2.48 -3.28 -5.78
C TRP A 68 -3.78 -2.51 -5.59
N ASN A 69 -4.52 -2.93 -4.58
CA ASN A 69 -5.80 -2.38 -4.21
C ASN A 69 -5.93 -2.34 -2.68
N GLU A 70 -7.10 -1.92 -2.20
CA GLU A 70 -7.43 -1.80 -0.78
C GLU A 70 -7.20 -3.12 -0.02
N GLU A 71 -7.52 -4.24 -0.66
CA GLU A 71 -7.38 -5.58 -0.08
C GLU A 71 -5.90 -5.95 0.10
N THR A 72 -5.07 -5.80 -0.93
CA THR A 72 -3.63 -6.11 -0.84
C THR A 72 -2.92 -5.16 0.14
N ILE A 73 -3.32 -3.89 0.19
CA ILE A 73 -2.85 -2.91 1.17
C ILE A 73 -3.20 -3.36 2.59
N LYS A 74 -4.43 -3.82 2.82
CA LYS A 74 -4.88 -4.32 4.13
C LYS A 74 -4.11 -5.57 4.55
N LEU A 75 -3.96 -6.55 3.65
CA LEU A 75 -3.21 -7.79 3.89
C LEU A 75 -1.75 -7.49 4.28
N ARG A 76 -1.07 -6.63 3.52
CA ARG A 76 0.28 -6.20 3.85
C ARG A 76 0.36 -5.47 5.18
N GLY A 77 -0.60 -4.58 5.47
CA GLY A 77 -0.67 -3.87 6.74
C GLY A 77 -0.76 -4.80 7.94
N ALA A 78 -1.53 -5.89 7.84
CA ALA A 78 -1.62 -6.92 8.88
C ALA A 78 -0.29 -7.67 9.06
N ALA A 79 0.38 -8.04 7.96
CA ALA A 79 1.69 -8.69 8.04
C ALA A 79 2.75 -7.79 8.71
N LEU A 80 2.79 -6.50 8.35
CA LEU A 80 3.68 -5.52 8.99
C LEU A 80 3.38 -5.33 10.47
N PHE A 81 2.10 -5.37 10.85
CA PHE A 81 1.69 -5.26 12.26
C PHE A 81 2.22 -6.45 13.10
N GLU A 82 2.19 -7.68 12.58
CA GLU A 82 2.73 -8.82 13.31
C GLU A 82 4.24 -8.74 13.53
N VAL A 83 4.98 -8.14 12.60
CA VAL A 83 6.39 -7.81 12.80
C VAL A 83 6.54 -6.71 13.86
N ALA A 84 5.75 -5.64 13.75
CA ALA A 84 5.79 -4.52 14.69
C ALA A 84 5.53 -4.97 16.13
N ARG A 85 4.56 -5.86 16.36
CA ARG A 85 4.23 -6.41 17.69
C ARG A 85 5.40 -7.13 18.37
N GLN A 86 6.33 -7.68 17.58
CA GLN A 86 7.53 -8.37 18.08
C GLN A 86 8.66 -7.38 18.40
N VAL A 87 8.74 -6.28 17.65
CA VAL A 87 9.78 -5.25 17.83
C VAL A 87 9.43 -4.31 18.97
N TRP A 88 8.19 -3.80 19.00
CA TRP A 88 7.68 -2.89 20.01
C TRP A 88 6.83 -3.66 21.02
N VAL A 89 7.51 -4.40 21.88
CA VAL A 89 6.85 -5.09 23.00
C VAL A 89 6.26 -4.08 23.97
N SER A 90 5.16 -4.45 24.64
CA SER A 90 4.57 -3.62 25.68
C SER A 90 5.61 -3.34 26.78
N PRO A 91 5.55 -2.16 27.43
CA PRO A 91 6.34 -1.90 28.62
C PRO A 91 6.16 -3.05 29.62
N LYS A 92 7.26 -3.51 30.21
CA LYS A 92 7.18 -4.47 31.31
C LYS A 92 6.57 -3.73 32.50
N ILE A 93 5.52 -4.30 33.07
CA ILE A 93 4.94 -3.87 34.34
C ILE A 93 5.96 -4.15 35.45
#